data_AF-A0A662DWZ4-F1
#
_entry.id   AF-A0A662DWZ4-F1
#
_cell.length_a   1.000
_cell.length_b   1.000
_cell.length_c   1.000
_cell.angle_alpha   90.00
_cell.angle_beta   90.00
_cell.angle_gamma   90.00
#
_symmetry.space_group_name_H-M   'P 1'
#
loop_
_entity.id
_entity.type
_entity.pdbx_description
1 polymer ?
#
loop_
_entity_poly.entity_id
_entity_poly.type
_entity_poly.pdbx_seq_one_letter_code
_entity_poly.pdbx_strand_id
1 'polypeptide(L)'
;MAPDLNEVSDESLDALIHRADLDGLVRMIDDRCSSRDWAGLLRLRNRSRHAVDTGRQLWPAATLAEYRLALLGTPEVVAAVLDESDGLSGRFTIGPLTEVTAQHHSWEELSPVLDHGPRSAFVAHERVLRGEAIDTPDLPAVLELPYELQSWEPTYALATYGDTSAEFPMPKLPDQ
;
A
#
# COMPACT_ATOMS: atom_id res chain seq x y z
N MET A 1 -15.04 -15.95 15.48
CA MET A 1 -15.79 -15.29 14.40
C MET A 1 -15.45 -13.82 14.50
N ALA A 2 -14.50 -13.34 13.68
CA ALA A 2 -14.17 -11.92 13.64
C ALA A 2 -15.39 -11.16 13.11
N PRO A 3 -15.74 -9.99 13.69
CA PRO A 3 -16.84 -9.19 13.15
C PRO A 3 -16.51 -8.81 11.70
N ASP A 4 -17.50 -8.94 10.81
CA ASP A 4 -17.40 -8.44 9.44
C ASP A 4 -17.28 -6.91 9.50
N LEU A 5 -16.07 -6.40 9.30
CA LEU A 5 -15.75 -4.97 9.38
C LEU A 5 -16.48 -4.14 8.30
N ASN A 6 -17.19 -4.79 7.37
CA ASN A 6 -17.95 -4.12 6.30
C ASN A 6 -19.35 -3.63 6.70
N GLU A 7 -19.96 -4.16 7.77
CA GLU A 7 -21.35 -3.83 8.16
C GLU A 7 -21.49 -2.65 9.14
N VAL A 8 -20.44 -1.85 9.34
CA VAL A 8 -20.57 -0.62 10.15
C VAL A 8 -21.23 0.47 9.30
N SER A 9 -22.37 0.98 9.77
CA SER A 9 -23.02 2.16 9.17
C SER A 9 -22.08 3.35 9.19
N ASP A 10 -21.97 4.04 8.05
CA ASP A 10 -21.08 5.20 7.86
C ASP A 10 -21.83 6.23 7.01
N GLU A 11 -22.86 6.82 7.60
CA GLU A 11 -23.79 7.72 6.91
C GLU A 11 -23.08 8.91 6.26
N SER A 12 -21.99 9.38 6.89
CA SER A 12 -21.19 10.48 6.35
C SER A 12 -20.46 10.07 5.07
N LEU A 13 -19.82 8.90 5.07
CA LEU A 13 -19.20 8.34 3.87
C LEU A 13 -20.25 8.08 2.78
N ASP A 14 -21.38 7.48 3.13
CA ASP A 14 -22.45 7.15 2.18
C ASP A 14 -23.02 8.41 1.52
N ALA A 15 -23.20 9.48 2.28
CA ALA A 15 -23.65 10.76 1.76
C ALA A 15 -22.63 11.37 0.76
N LEU A 16 -21.33 11.26 1.04
CA LEU A 16 -20.27 11.73 0.14
C LEU A 16 -20.22 10.90 -1.15
N ILE A 17 -20.31 9.58 -1.05
CA ILE A 17 -20.34 8.67 -2.21
C ILE A 17 -21.59 8.94 -3.05
N HIS A 18 -22.75 9.10 -2.42
CA HIS A 18 -24.01 9.35 -3.14
C HIS A 18 -23.91 10.61 -4.01
N ARG A 19 -23.32 11.69 -3.47
CA ARG A 19 -23.08 12.97 -4.13
C ARG A 19 -21.90 12.96 -5.10
N ALA A 20 -21.09 11.90 -5.13
CA ALA A 20 -19.80 11.85 -5.80
C ALA A 20 -18.88 13.04 -5.43
N ASP A 21 -18.90 13.42 -4.14
CA ASP A 21 -18.14 14.55 -3.61
C ASP A 21 -16.67 14.14 -3.35
N LEU A 22 -15.83 14.27 -4.37
CA LEU A 22 -14.43 13.88 -4.31
C LEU A 22 -13.64 14.69 -3.27
N ASP A 23 -13.87 16.01 -3.21
CA ASP A 23 -13.16 16.86 -2.24
C ASP A 23 -13.53 16.50 -0.80
N GLY A 24 -14.81 16.20 -0.55
CA GLY A 24 -15.27 15.69 0.74
C GLY A 24 -14.64 14.35 1.11
N LEU A 25 -14.49 13.44 0.14
CA LEU A 25 -13.81 12.16 0.37
C LEU A 25 -12.31 12.34 0.65
N VAL A 26 -11.63 13.26 -0.03
CA VAL A 26 -10.22 13.58 0.24
C VAL A 26 -10.04 14.09 1.67
N ARG A 27 -10.86 15.05 2.11
CA ARG A 27 -10.82 15.53 3.51
C ARG A 27 -11.09 14.41 4.52
N MET A 28 -12.05 13.54 4.22
CA MET A 28 -12.37 12.40 5.08
C MET A 28 -11.21 11.38 5.15
N ILE A 29 -10.46 11.19 4.06
CA ILE A 29 -9.24 10.36 4.05
C ILE A 29 -8.20 10.98 4.98
N ASP A 30 -7.93 12.27 4.86
CA ASP A 30 -6.96 12.99 5.70
C ASP A 30 -7.35 12.91 7.19
N ASP A 31 -8.63 13.12 7.51
CA ASP A 31 -9.15 13.03 8.89
C ASP A 31 -9.00 11.61 9.47
N ARG A 32 -9.28 10.57 8.67
CA ARG A 32 -9.12 9.16 9.08
C ARG A 32 -7.66 8.78 9.25
N CYS A 33 -6.76 9.29 8.40
CA CYS A 33 -5.31 9.10 8.58
C CYS A 33 -4.82 9.78 9.86
N SER A 34 -5.25 11.02 10.11
CA SER A 34 -4.87 11.79 11.31
C SER A 34 -5.33 11.11 12.60
N SER A 35 -6.56 10.59 12.60
CA SER A 35 -7.15 9.86 13.74
C SER A 35 -6.76 8.39 13.83
N ARG A 36 -6.02 7.86 12.84
CA ARG A 36 -5.67 6.44 12.69
C ARG A 36 -6.91 5.51 12.64
N ASP A 37 -8.01 5.98 12.08
CA ASP A 37 -9.20 5.16 11.80
C ASP A 37 -8.99 4.32 10.53
N TRP A 38 -8.13 3.30 10.64
CA TRP A 38 -7.79 2.43 9.52
C TRP A 38 -8.97 1.59 9.03
N ALA A 39 -9.83 1.15 9.95
CA ALA A 39 -11.04 0.42 9.59
C ALA A 39 -12.00 1.30 8.78
N GLY A 40 -12.18 2.56 9.18
CA GLY A 40 -12.91 3.54 8.38
C GLY A 40 -12.27 3.79 7.04
N LEU A 41 -10.95 3.96 6.97
CA LEU A 41 -10.28 4.23 5.71
C LEU A 41 -10.35 3.04 4.73
N LEU A 42 -10.28 1.80 5.23
CA LEU A 42 -10.56 0.58 4.46
C LEU A 42 -12.00 0.55 3.92
N ARG A 43 -13.00 0.89 4.75
CA ARG A 43 -14.40 1.01 4.29
C ARG A 43 -14.53 2.06 3.19
N LEU A 44 -13.87 3.21 3.33
CA LEU A 44 -13.87 4.28 2.32
C LEU A 44 -13.27 3.78 1.00
N ARG A 45 -12.11 3.12 1.03
CA ARG A 45 -11.49 2.47 -0.15
C ARG A 45 -12.48 1.54 -0.83
N ASN A 46 -13.03 0.58 -0.09
CA ASN A 46 -13.88 -0.48 -0.64
C ASN A 46 -15.19 0.08 -1.24
N ARG A 47 -15.88 0.99 -0.53
CA ARG A 47 -17.12 1.60 -1.03
C ARG A 47 -16.87 2.54 -2.21
N SER A 48 -15.76 3.29 -2.21
CA SER A 48 -15.39 4.16 -3.34
C SER A 48 -15.05 3.34 -4.59
N ARG A 49 -14.42 2.17 -4.45
CA ARG A 49 -14.21 1.22 -5.56
C ARG A 49 -15.53 0.73 -6.11
N HIS A 50 -16.40 0.21 -5.25
CA HIS A 50 -17.69 -0.33 -5.67
C HIS A 50 -18.58 0.72 -6.33
N ALA A 51 -18.48 1.99 -5.93
CA ALA A 51 -19.19 3.09 -6.56
C ALA A 51 -18.83 3.26 -8.05
N VAL A 52 -17.62 2.86 -8.47
CA VAL A 52 -17.20 2.86 -9.89
C VAL A 52 -18.05 1.91 -10.71
N ASP A 53 -18.40 0.74 -10.17
CA ASP A 53 -19.29 -0.23 -10.83
C ASP A 53 -20.67 0.37 -11.12
N THR A 54 -21.07 1.39 -10.35
CA THR A 54 -22.33 2.15 -10.51
C THR A 54 -22.18 3.42 -11.36
N GLY A 55 -21.03 3.63 -12.00
CA GLY A 55 -20.75 4.75 -12.89
C GLY A 55 -20.19 6.02 -12.22
N ARG A 56 -19.95 6.00 -10.90
CA ARG A 56 -19.37 7.16 -10.19
C ARG A 56 -17.86 7.18 -10.35
N GLN A 57 -17.31 8.34 -10.72
CA GLN A 57 -15.86 8.52 -10.93
C GLN A 57 -15.10 8.73 -9.59
N LEU A 58 -15.28 7.81 -8.64
CA LEU A 58 -14.68 7.88 -7.29
C LEU A 58 -13.39 7.07 -7.14
N TRP A 59 -12.89 6.51 -8.24
CA TRP A 59 -11.62 5.78 -8.26
C TRP A 59 -10.44 6.60 -7.70
N PRO A 60 -10.32 7.95 -7.86
CA PRO A 60 -9.20 8.69 -7.26
C PRO A 60 -9.22 8.66 -5.73
N ALA A 61 -10.40 8.69 -5.10
CA ALA A 61 -10.52 8.57 -3.65
C ALA A 61 -10.14 7.16 -3.17
N ALA A 62 -10.57 6.12 -3.89
CA ALA A 62 -10.17 4.75 -3.60
C ALA A 62 -8.64 4.55 -3.71
N THR A 63 -8.03 5.07 -4.77
CA THR A 63 -6.58 5.01 -4.99
C THR A 63 -5.80 5.77 -3.92
N LEU A 64 -6.26 6.97 -3.53
CA LEU A 64 -5.63 7.74 -2.46
C LEU A 64 -5.73 7.00 -1.13
N ALA A 65 -6.90 6.48 -0.78
CA ALA A 65 -7.11 5.72 0.44
C ALA A 65 -6.21 4.47 0.49
N GLU A 66 -6.12 3.74 -0.62
CA GLU A 66 -5.22 2.59 -0.76
C GLU A 66 -3.75 2.97 -0.54
N TYR A 67 -3.28 4.03 -1.20
CA TYR A 67 -1.92 4.53 -1.01
C TYR A 67 -1.64 4.88 0.46
N ARG A 68 -2.57 5.57 1.12
CA ARG A 68 -2.43 5.96 2.54
C ARG A 68 -2.42 4.78 3.48
N LEU A 69 -3.26 3.77 3.22
CA LEU A 69 -3.27 2.55 4.02
C LEU A 69 -1.95 1.77 3.88
N ALA A 70 -1.36 1.71 2.69
CA ALA A 70 -0.05 1.10 2.48
C ALA A 70 1.10 1.89 3.14
N LEU A 71 1.02 3.22 3.12
CA LEU A 71 2.06 4.09 3.67
C LEU A 71 2.01 4.18 5.21
N LEU A 72 0.81 4.24 5.80
CA LEU A 72 0.62 4.65 7.20
C LEU A 72 -0.09 3.59 8.08
N GLY A 73 -0.64 2.54 7.48
CA GLY A 73 -1.43 1.53 8.18
C GLY A 73 -0.62 0.67 9.15
N THR A 74 -1.31 -0.20 9.89
CA THR A 74 -0.64 -1.28 10.63
C THR A 74 -0.29 -2.44 9.68
N PRO A 75 0.61 -3.35 10.07
CA PRO A 75 0.95 -4.52 9.25
C PRO A 75 -0.27 -5.30 8.75
N GLU A 76 -1.31 -5.48 9.57
CA GLU A 76 -2.53 -6.22 9.19
C GLU A 76 -3.35 -5.47 8.12
N VAL A 77 -3.39 -4.14 8.23
CA VAL A 77 -4.08 -3.28 7.27
C VAL A 77 -3.34 -3.28 5.93
N VAL A 78 -2.01 -3.20 5.98
CA VAL A 78 -1.14 -3.29 4.82
C VAL A 78 -1.30 -4.62 4.11
N ALA A 79 -1.34 -5.73 4.86
CA ALA A 79 -1.57 -7.06 4.29
C ALA A 79 -2.91 -7.12 3.52
N ALA A 80 -3.99 -6.57 4.10
CA ALA A 80 -5.29 -6.48 3.44
C ALA A 80 -5.30 -5.56 2.20
N VAL A 81 -4.38 -4.58 2.13
CA VAL A 81 -4.22 -3.72 0.95
C VAL A 81 -3.42 -4.42 -0.15
N LEU A 82 -2.39 -5.17 0.22
CA LEU A 82 -1.54 -5.91 -0.71
C LEU A 82 -2.23 -7.15 -1.28
N ASP A 83 -3.28 -7.68 -0.66
CA ASP A 83 -4.06 -8.79 -1.23
C ASP A 83 -4.60 -8.43 -2.64
N GLU A 84 -4.24 -9.26 -3.64
CA GLU A 84 -4.62 -9.12 -5.05
C GLU A 84 -5.87 -9.90 -5.43
N SER A 85 -6.57 -10.52 -4.47
CA SER A 85 -7.77 -11.30 -4.72
C SER A 85 -8.84 -10.54 -5.53
N ASP A 86 -8.84 -9.21 -5.50
CA ASP A 86 -9.75 -8.34 -6.27
C ASP A 86 -9.20 -7.86 -7.63
N GLY A 87 -7.90 -8.04 -7.92
CA GLY A 87 -7.23 -7.61 -9.16
C GLY A 87 -7.15 -6.08 -9.39
N LEU A 88 -7.51 -5.26 -8.40
CA LEU A 88 -7.61 -3.80 -8.52
C LEU A 88 -6.57 -3.06 -7.67
N SER A 89 -5.87 -3.75 -6.76
CA SER A 89 -4.89 -3.16 -5.84
C SER A 89 -3.64 -2.59 -6.54
N GLY A 90 -3.31 -1.32 -6.26
CA GLY A 90 -2.00 -0.72 -6.54
C GLY A 90 -1.73 -0.28 -7.98
N ARG A 91 -2.76 -0.27 -8.84
CA ARG A 91 -2.57 0.01 -10.29
C ARG A 91 -2.27 1.47 -10.62
N PHE A 92 -2.78 2.42 -9.84
CA PHE A 92 -2.71 3.86 -10.13
C PHE A 92 -2.17 4.69 -8.98
N THR A 93 -1.49 4.05 -8.02
CA THR A 93 -0.92 4.72 -6.85
C THR A 93 0.35 5.50 -7.24
N ILE A 94 0.80 6.41 -6.37
CA ILE A 94 1.98 7.27 -6.61
C ILE A 94 3.24 6.44 -6.88
N GLY A 95 3.34 5.27 -6.25
CA GLY A 95 4.35 4.25 -6.55
C GLY A 95 3.82 2.84 -6.27
N PRO A 96 4.63 1.80 -6.54
CA PRO A 96 4.26 0.41 -6.26
C PRO A 96 3.97 0.22 -4.77
N LEU A 97 2.82 -0.39 -4.43
CA LEU A 97 2.43 -0.54 -3.02
C LEU A 97 3.41 -1.40 -2.21
N THR A 98 4.12 -2.32 -2.85
CA THR A 98 5.19 -3.11 -2.23
C THR A 98 6.36 -2.23 -1.79
N GLU A 99 6.75 -1.26 -2.62
CA GLU A 99 7.80 -0.28 -2.30
C GLU A 99 7.34 0.73 -1.24
N VAL A 100 6.10 1.24 -1.37
CA VAL A 100 5.49 2.20 -0.42
C VAL A 100 5.41 1.57 0.98
N THR A 101 4.89 0.35 1.07
CA THR A 101 4.81 -0.44 2.31
C THR A 101 6.18 -0.63 2.93
N ALA A 102 7.14 -1.05 2.10
CA ALA A 102 8.51 -1.30 2.53
C ALA A 102 9.23 -0.04 3.02
N GLN A 103 8.69 1.17 2.89
CA GLN A 103 9.32 2.36 3.47
C GLN A 103 9.23 2.39 5.00
N HIS A 104 8.08 2.05 5.56
CA HIS A 104 7.79 2.25 6.99
C HIS A 104 7.65 0.96 7.80
N HIS A 105 7.63 -0.19 7.13
CA HIS A 105 7.56 -1.49 7.79
C HIS A 105 8.83 -2.31 7.56
N SER A 106 9.24 -3.06 8.58
CA SER A 106 10.31 -4.06 8.42
C SER A 106 9.75 -5.37 7.84
N TRP A 107 10.64 -6.25 7.38
CA TRP A 107 10.21 -7.59 7.00
C TRP A 107 9.67 -8.38 8.20
N GLU A 108 10.31 -8.25 9.36
CA GLU A 108 9.90 -8.93 10.61
C GLU A 108 8.47 -8.56 11.04
N GLU A 109 8.04 -7.31 10.83
CA GLU A 109 6.69 -6.85 11.13
C GLU A 109 5.64 -7.42 10.15
N LEU A 110 6.00 -7.56 8.88
CA LEU A 110 5.07 -7.92 7.80
C LEU A 110 4.98 -9.42 7.57
N SER A 111 6.09 -10.15 7.69
CA SER A 111 6.12 -11.58 7.37
C SER A 111 5.10 -12.44 8.11
N PRO A 112 4.67 -12.13 9.37
CA PRO A 112 3.64 -12.90 10.05
C PRO A 112 2.22 -12.70 9.51
N VAL A 113 1.97 -11.60 8.78
CA VAL A 113 0.61 -11.19 8.35
C VAL A 113 0.43 -11.20 6.84
N LEU A 114 1.52 -11.16 6.07
CA LEU A 114 1.48 -11.31 4.63
C LEU A 114 1.29 -12.78 4.23
N ASP A 115 0.65 -12.99 3.08
CA ASP A 115 0.64 -14.31 2.45
C ASP A 115 2.02 -14.68 1.90
N HIS A 116 2.27 -15.95 1.59
CA HIS A 116 3.50 -16.36 0.89
C HIS A 116 3.36 -16.21 -0.63
N GLY A 117 2.80 -15.09 -1.08
CA GLY A 117 2.52 -14.78 -2.48
C GLY A 117 3.61 -13.93 -3.16
N PRO A 118 3.43 -13.62 -4.46
CA PRO A 118 4.38 -12.79 -5.22
C PRO A 118 4.60 -11.39 -4.64
N ARG A 119 3.60 -10.75 -4.05
CA ARG A 119 3.77 -9.42 -3.43
C ARG A 119 4.65 -9.43 -2.21
N SER A 120 4.58 -10.48 -1.41
CA SER A 120 5.47 -10.65 -0.25
C SER A 120 6.91 -10.84 -0.69
N ALA A 121 7.16 -11.54 -1.80
CA ALA A 121 8.48 -11.60 -2.43
C ALA A 121 8.97 -10.20 -2.87
N PHE A 122 8.11 -9.39 -3.49
CA PHE A 122 8.46 -8.01 -3.83
C PHE A 122 8.74 -7.15 -2.61
N VAL A 123 7.90 -7.22 -1.55
CA VAL A 123 8.14 -6.52 -0.28
C VAL A 123 9.48 -6.94 0.33
N ALA A 124 9.79 -8.24 0.34
CA ALA A 124 11.08 -8.73 0.83
C ALA A 124 12.25 -8.14 0.04
N HIS A 125 12.19 -8.15 -1.30
CA HIS A 125 13.22 -7.51 -2.13
C HIS A 125 13.35 -6.00 -1.86
N GLU A 126 12.23 -5.30 -1.68
CA GLU A 126 12.23 -3.88 -1.32
C GLU A 126 12.89 -3.61 0.04
N ARG A 127 12.74 -4.52 1.01
CA ARG A 127 13.43 -4.44 2.31
C ARG A 127 14.92 -4.82 2.21
N VAL A 128 15.28 -5.75 1.34
CA VAL A 128 16.69 -6.05 1.01
C VAL A 128 17.39 -4.82 0.42
N LEU A 129 16.75 -4.15 -0.53
CA LEU A 129 17.25 -2.88 -1.09
C LEU A 129 17.43 -1.80 -0.01
N ARG A 130 16.62 -1.84 1.06
CA ARG A 130 16.70 -0.97 2.25
C ARG A 130 17.66 -1.46 3.33
N GLY A 131 18.41 -2.54 3.06
CA GLY A 131 19.50 -3.02 3.91
C GLY A 131 19.15 -4.15 4.87
N GLU A 132 17.96 -4.76 4.77
CA GLU A 132 17.65 -5.97 5.53
C GLU A 132 18.27 -7.23 4.90
N ALA A 133 18.73 -8.14 5.75
CA ALA A 133 19.08 -9.51 5.35
C ALA A 133 17.89 -10.42 5.71
N ILE A 134 17.30 -11.06 4.70
CA ILE A 134 16.06 -11.82 4.87
C ILE A 134 16.31 -13.29 4.56
N ASP A 135 16.05 -14.15 5.55
CA ASP A 135 16.03 -15.61 5.38
C ASP A 135 14.58 -16.06 5.26
N THR A 136 14.14 -16.38 4.03
CA THR A 136 12.76 -16.76 3.75
C THR A 136 12.68 -17.79 2.62
N PRO A 137 12.99 -19.07 2.91
CA PRO A 137 13.00 -20.13 1.91
C PRO A 137 11.60 -20.47 1.36
N ASP A 138 10.55 -20.06 2.06
CA ASP A 138 9.15 -20.36 1.73
C ASP A 138 8.52 -19.35 0.75
N LEU A 139 9.18 -18.22 0.47
CA LEU A 139 8.68 -17.27 -0.54
C LEU A 139 8.95 -17.76 -1.97
N PRO A 140 8.05 -17.45 -2.92
CA PRO A 140 8.31 -17.73 -4.33
C PRO A 140 9.50 -16.89 -4.82
N ALA A 141 10.37 -17.51 -5.62
CA ALA A 141 11.52 -16.86 -6.25
C ALA A 141 11.09 -16.04 -7.49
N VAL A 142 10.27 -15.01 -7.31
CA VAL A 142 9.64 -14.24 -8.41
C VAL A 142 10.66 -13.56 -9.33
N LEU A 143 11.76 -13.06 -8.77
CA LEU A 143 12.83 -12.40 -9.52
C LEU A 143 14.04 -13.30 -9.80
N GLU A 144 14.04 -14.54 -9.29
CA GLU A 144 15.20 -15.44 -9.31
C GLU A 144 16.48 -14.82 -8.72
N LEU A 145 16.33 -13.85 -7.81
CA LEU A 145 17.40 -13.15 -7.10
C LEU A 145 17.46 -13.60 -5.63
N PRO A 146 18.64 -13.57 -5.01
CA PRO A 146 18.76 -13.80 -3.58
C PRO A 146 18.09 -12.66 -2.78
N TYR A 147 17.63 -12.97 -1.56
CA TYR A 147 17.13 -11.97 -0.60
C TYR A 147 18.28 -11.33 0.22
N GLU A 148 19.35 -10.96 -0.48
CA GLU A 148 20.50 -10.26 0.06
C GLU A 148 21.20 -9.47 -1.05
N LEU A 149 21.65 -8.25 -0.73
CA LEU A 149 22.49 -7.46 -1.62
C LEU A 149 23.89 -8.06 -1.70
N GLN A 150 24.38 -8.26 -2.91
CA GLN A 150 25.73 -8.73 -3.15
C GLN A 150 26.76 -7.61 -3.08
N SER A 151 28.00 -7.93 -2.73
CA SER A 151 29.07 -6.94 -2.55
C SER A 151 29.44 -6.14 -3.80
N TRP A 152 29.04 -6.61 -4.99
CA TRP A 152 29.29 -5.93 -6.26
C TRP A 152 28.13 -5.01 -6.66
N GLU A 153 26.98 -5.08 -5.99
CA GLU A 153 25.82 -4.25 -6.29
C GLU A 153 26.06 -2.80 -5.88
N PRO A 154 25.52 -1.83 -6.63
CA PRO A 154 25.63 -0.43 -6.28
C PRO A 154 24.77 -0.11 -5.06
N THR A 155 24.99 1.05 -4.45
CA THR A 155 23.97 1.65 -3.59
C THR A 155 22.80 2.13 -4.45
N TYR A 156 21.64 1.49 -4.31
CA TYR A 156 20.42 1.86 -5.02
C TYR A 156 19.85 3.19 -4.53
N ALA A 157 19.34 4.00 -5.46
CA ALA A 157 18.61 5.21 -5.14
C ALA A 157 17.15 4.85 -4.87
N LEU A 158 16.70 5.03 -3.63
CA LEU A 158 15.37 4.60 -3.17
C LEU A 158 14.40 5.77 -3.13
N ALA A 159 13.16 5.52 -3.54
CA ALA A 159 12.10 6.52 -3.45
C ALA A 159 11.76 6.84 -1.98
N THR A 160 11.40 8.09 -1.72
CA THR A 160 10.80 8.52 -0.45
C THR A 160 9.39 9.01 -0.69
N TYR A 161 8.43 8.32 -0.10
CA TYR A 161 7.00 8.57 -0.18
C TYR A 161 6.53 9.43 0.98
N GLY A 162 5.68 10.39 0.70
CA GLY A 162 4.99 11.21 1.69
C GLY A 162 3.49 11.25 1.40
N ASP A 163 2.77 11.84 2.33
CA ASP A 163 1.32 11.98 2.31
C ASP A 163 0.72 12.43 0.96
N THR A 164 1.33 13.45 0.34
CA THR A 164 0.86 14.05 -0.91
C THR A 164 1.98 14.24 -1.93
N SER A 165 3.14 13.61 -1.73
CA SER A 165 4.33 13.79 -2.54
C SER A 165 5.17 12.52 -2.56
N ALA A 166 6.07 12.40 -3.53
CA ALA A 166 7.13 11.40 -3.52
C ALA A 166 8.38 11.97 -4.18
N GLU A 167 9.54 11.57 -3.68
CA GLU A 167 10.85 11.91 -4.22
C GLU A 167 11.49 10.67 -4.84
N PHE A 168 11.97 10.79 -6.08
CA PHE A 168 12.58 9.72 -6.85
C PHE A 168 14.02 10.12 -7.21
N PRO A 169 15.00 9.87 -6.32
CA PRO A 169 16.38 10.27 -6.58
C PRO A 169 16.95 9.51 -7.78
N MET A 170 17.73 10.21 -8.61
CA MET A 170 18.47 9.57 -9.70
C MET A 170 19.67 8.81 -9.13
N PRO A 171 20.02 7.62 -9.67
CA PRO A 171 21.24 6.94 -9.31
C PRO A 171 22.45 7.80 -9.71
N LYS A 172 23.57 7.63 -8.98
CA LYS A 172 24.83 8.26 -9.38
C LYS A 172 25.23 7.75 -10.75
N LEU A 173 25.41 8.66 -11.70
CA LEU A 173 25.96 8.31 -13.00
C LEU A 173 27.46 8.01 -12.84
N PRO A 174 28.02 7.07 -13.62
CA PRO A 174 29.46 6.86 -13.65
C PRO A 174 30.20 8.15 -14.01
N ASP A 175 31.35 8.38 -13.39
CA ASP A 175 32.27 9.45 -13.82
C ASP A 175 32.70 9.17 -15.27
N GLN A 176 32.50 10.13 -16.17
CA GLN A 176 32.87 10.01 -17.59
C GLN A 176 34.38 10.03 -17.83
#